data_AF-A0A938U7G1-F1
#
_entry.id   AF-A0A938U7G1-F1
#
_cell.length_a   1.000
_cell.length_b   1.000
_cell.length_c   1.000
_cell.angle_alpha   90.00
_cell.angle_beta   90.00
_cell.angle_gamma   90.00
#
_symmetry.space_group_name_H-M   'P 1'
#
loop_
_entity.id
_entity.type
_entity.pdbx_description
1 polymer ?
#
loop_
_entity_poly.entity_id
_entity_poly.type
_entity_poly.pdbx_seq_one_letter_code
_entity_poly.pdbx_strand_id
1 'polypeptide(L)' 'MVQVGKPAPVFEAAAYLNGEITRVKLEDFRGKWVLLYFYPGDFTFV' A
#
# COMPACT_ATOMS: atom_id res chain seq x y z
N MET A 1 9.61 -3.12 -12.97
CA MET A 1 10.12 -4.08 -11.95
C MET A 1 10.43 -3.29 -10.69
N VAL A 2 10.12 -3.83 -9.51
CA VAL A 2 10.51 -3.22 -8.22
C VAL A 2 12.02 -3.38 -8.05
N GLN A 3 12.72 -2.30 -7.71
CA GLN A 3 14.17 -2.29 -7.53
C GLN A 3 14.55 -1.42 -6.33
N VAL A 4 15.44 -1.92 -5.48
CA VAL A 4 15.95 -1.19 -4.31
C VAL A 4 16.72 0.06 -4.77
N GLY A 5 16.56 1.17 -4.06
CA GLY A 5 17.23 2.45 -4.36
C GLY A 5 16.65 3.19 -5.58
N LYS A 6 15.62 2.65 -6.23
CA LYS A 6 14.82 3.35 -7.26
C LYS A 6 13.51 3.84 -6.65
N PRO A 7 12.85 4.84 -7.26
CA PRO A 7 11.51 5.24 -6.84
C PRO A 7 10.57 4.04 -6.79
N ALA A 8 9.79 3.93 -5.70
CA ALA A 8 8.76 2.91 -5.58
C ALA A 8 7.73 3.07 -6.72
N PRO A 9 7.22 1.98 -7.31
CA PRO A 9 6.21 2.07 -8.34
C PRO A 9 4.95 2.78 -7.84
N VAL A 10 4.45 3.73 -8.62
CA VAL A 10 3.16 4.37 -8.35
C VAL A 10 2.06 3.32 -8.37
N PHE A 11 1.22 3.35 -7.34
CA PHE A 11 0.02 2.53 -7.26
C PHE A 11 -1.12 3.34 -6.66
N GLU A 12 -2.32 2.87 -6.95
CA GLU A 12 -3.54 3.32 -6.34
C GLU A 12 -4.44 2.11 -6.09
N ALA A 13 -5.04 2.04 -4.91
CA ALA A 13 -5.90 0.93 -4.51
C ALA A 13 -7.04 1.42 -3.63
N ALA A 14 -8.14 0.66 -3.62
CA ALA A 14 -9.15 0.79 -2.58
C ALA A 14 -8.58 0.24 -1.26
N ALA A 15 -8.84 0.92 -0.16
CA ALA A 15 -8.43 0.53 1.19
C ALA A 15 -9.58 0.73 2.16
N TYR A 16 -9.67 -0.13 3.18
CA TYR A 16 -10.59 0.06 4.28
C TYR A 16 -9.89 0.86 5.39
N LEU A 17 -10.43 2.03 5.74
CA LEU A 17 -9.89 2.90 6.78
C LEU A 17 -11.04 3.50 7.59
N ASN A 18 -10.97 3.36 8.91
CA ASN A 18 -11.92 3.97 9.87
C ASN A 18 -13.41 3.71 9.56
N GLY A 19 -13.75 2.51 9.09
CA GLY A 19 -15.15 2.15 8.81
C GLY A 19 -15.56 2.30 7.34
N GLU A 20 -14.72 2.93 6.52
CA GLU A 20 -15.07 3.31 5.15
C GLU A 20 -14.10 2.76 4.12
N ILE A 21 -14.60 2.57 2.88
CA ILE A 21 -13.75 2.28 1.73
C ILE A 21 -13.27 3.62 1.17
N THR A 22 -11.97 3.84 1.21
CA THR A 22 -11.30 5.01 0.64
C THR A 22 -10.35 4.60 -0.48
N ARG A 23 -9.86 5.58 -1.24
CA ARG A 23 -8.90 5.37 -2.31
C ARG A 23 -7.55 5.93 -1.88
N VAL A 24 -6.52 5.07 -1.89
CA VAL A 24 -5.18 5.38 -1.40
C VAL A 24 -4.21 5.41 -2.57
N LYS A 25 -3.49 6.52 -2.73
CA LYS A 25 -2.37 6.63 -3.67
C LYS A 25 -1.06 6.70 -2.92
N LEU A 26 -0.01 6.04 -3.43
CA LEU A 26 1.33 6.16 -2.85
C LEU A 26 1.81 7.62 -2.79
N GLU A 27 1.42 8.42 -3.78
CA GLU A 27 1.84 9.81 -3.91
C GLU A 27 1.33 10.72 -2.79
N ASP A 28 0.21 10.38 -2.15
CA ASP A 28 -0.38 11.14 -1.05
C ASP A 28 0.53 11.14 0.20
N PHE A 29 1.53 10.24 0.24
CA PHE A 29 2.48 10.09 1.36
C PHE A 29 3.87 10.68 1.08
N ARG A 30 4.06 11.44 0.00
CA ARG A 30 5.35 12.09 -0.27
C ARG A 30 5.80 12.93 0.94
N GLY A 31 7.09 12.83 1.27
CA GLY A 31 7.67 13.50 2.43
C GLY A 31 7.51 12.75 3.76
N LYS A 32 6.83 11.60 3.77
CA LYS A 32 6.74 10.69 4.92
C LYS A 32 7.44 9.37 4.61
N TRP A 33 7.93 8.71 5.66
CA TRP A 33 8.34 7.32 5.57
C TRP A 33 7.10 6.43 5.47
N VAL A 34 7.13 5.48 4.53
CA VAL A 34 6.01 4.56 4.25
C VAL A 34 6.53 3.13 4.29
N LEU A 35 5.84 2.28 5.04
CA LEU A 35 6.02 0.82 5.02
C LEU A 35 4.86 0.20 4.22
N LEU A 36 5.17 -0.42 3.09
CA LEU A 36 4.21 -1.21 2.32
C LEU A 36 4.42 -2.70 2.65
N TYR A 37 3.42 -3.32 3.24
CA TYR A 37 3.45 -4.71 3.68
C TYR A 37 2.45 -5.54 2.89
N PHE A 38 2.88 -6.70 2.41
CA PHE A 38 2.03 -7.68 1.74
C PHE A 38 1.91 -8.92 2.63
N TYR A 39 0.72 -9.48 2.71
CA TYR A 39 0.45 -10.72 3.43
C TYR A 39 -0.41 -11.66 2.57
N PRO A 40 -0.42 -12.98 2.86
CA PRO A 40 -1.00 -13.98 1.96
C PRO A 40 -2.51 -13.84 1.70
N GLY A 41 -3.28 -13.45 2.71
CA GLY A 41 -4.72 -13.23 2.56
C GLY A 41 -5.48 -13.32 3.89
N ASP A 42 -6.66 -12.71 3.91
CA ASP A 42 -7.57 -12.73 5.07
C ASP A 42 -8.20 -14.11 5.27
N PHE A 43 -8.44 -14.49 6.53
CA PHE A 43 -9.17 -15.71 6.91
C PHE A 43 -8.64 -17.00 6.26
N THR A 44 -7.33 -17.09 6.12
CA THR A 44 -6.66 -18.27 5.53
C THR A 44 -6.34 -19.31 6.61
N PHE A 45 -6.20 -20.58 6.20
CA PHE A 45 -5.76 -21.70 7.05
C PHE A 45 -4.24 -21.95 6.99
N VAL A 46 -3.46 -20.91 6.68
CA VAL A 46 -1.99 -21.02 6.66
C VAL A 46 -1.45 -21.42 8.03
#